data_AF-A0A7X8MUG4-F1
#
_entry.id   AF-A0A7X8MUG4-F1
#
_cell.length_a   1.000
_cell.length_b   1.000
_cell.length_c   1.000
_cell.angle_alpha   90.00
_cell.angle_beta   90.00
_cell.angle_gamma   90.00
#
_symmetry.space_group_name_H-M   'P 1'
#
loop_
_entity.id
_entity.type
_entity.pdbx_description
1 polymer ?
#
loop_
_entity_poly.entity_id
_entity_poly.type
_entity_poly.pdbx_seq_one_letter_code
_entity_poly.pdbx_strand_id
1 'polypeptide(L)'
;MRKYHVHGYRRAFHPQAPAWVDDVPAFRALRDGLDLRRPITLFTGENGVGKSTLLEGIAVSCGFNARGGAFGEEMSGRENPLRYAATLLRGPLAMNGHFLRAEAHYEVAREYNRTHDTDLYTLSHGESVLRIVQDSFHGAGLFLLDEPESGLSLIRQMTLLAELHQIAEAGAQLIIATHSPVLLALPGARILEFTADGGILENIGVEETTAYRALRDFLADPHGIADYMVDVTGP
;
A
#
# COMPACT_ATOMS: atom_id res chain seq x y z
N MET A 1 14.95 -14.76 -15.78
CA MET A 1 14.00 -14.68 -14.64
C MET A 1 14.08 -13.26 -14.07
N ARG A 2 12.95 -12.58 -13.84
CA ARG A 2 12.91 -11.23 -13.28
C ARG A 2 13.46 -11.25 -11.85
N LYS A 3 14.29 -10.26 -11.50
CA LYS A 3 14.86 -10.08 -10.14
C LYS A 3 13.98 -9.10 -9.36
N TYR A 4 13.94 -9.26 -8.03
CA TYR A 4 13.14 -8.44 -7.13
C TYR A 4 13.99 -7.98 -5.95
N HIS A 5 13.56 -6.91 -5.28
CA HIS A 5 14.19 -6.39 -4.05
C HIS A 5 13.80 -7.22 -2.84
N VAL A 6 12.53 -7.63 -2.78
CA VAL A 6 12.00 -8.48 -1.72
C VAL A 6 11.45 -9.76 -2.34
N HIS A 7 11.94 -10.90 -1.90
CA HIS A 7 11.44 -12.21 -2.33
C HIS A 7 10.29 -12.70 -1.45
N GLY A 8 10.24 -12.30 -0.19
CA GLY A 8 9.15 -12.72 0.66
C GLY A 8 9.21 -12.15 2.06
N TYR A 9 8.13 -12.38 2.78
CA TYR A 9 7.93 -12.05 4.16
C TYR A 9 7.85 -13.36 4.96
N ARG A 10 8.54 -13.42 6.09
CA ARG A 10 8.40 -14.48 7.08
C ARG A 10 8.19 -13.86 8.44
N ARG A 11 7.25 -14.40 9.21
CA ARG A 11 7.07 -13.96 10.58
C ARG A 11 8.32 -14.25 11.41
N ALA A 12 8.73 -13.27 12.20
CA ALA A 12 9.83 -13.40 13.14
C ALA A 12 9.28 -13.30 14.56
N PHE A 13 9.54 -14.29 15.39
CA PHE A 13 9.25 -14.20 16.82
C PHE A 13 10.45 -13.53 17.48
N HIS A 14 10.42 -12.20 17.52
CA HIS A 14 11.48 -11.40 18.13
C HIS A 14 10.97 -10.76 19.44
N PRO A 15 11.74 -10.79 20.54
CA PRO A 15 11.30 -10.24 21.83
C PRO A 15 10.99 -8.74 21.81
N GLN A 16 11.54 -8.00 20.85
CA GLN A 16 11.27 -6.57 20.67
C GLN A 16 10.10 -6.28 19.71
N ALA A 17 9.50 -7.31 19.11
CA ALA A 17 8.27 -7.14 18.35
C ALA A 17 7.13 -6.78 19.32
N PRO A 18 6.27 -5.79 19.00
CA PRO A 18 5.15 -5.47 19.86
C PRO A 18 4.16 -6.64 19.94
N ALA A 19 3.78 -7.05 21.14
CA ALA A 19 2.90 -8.21 21.33
C ALA A 19 1.55 -8.08 20.61
N TRP A 20 0.99 -6.87 20.52
CA TRP A 20 -0.29 -6.61 19.86
C TRP A 20 -0.28 -6.94 18.36
N VAL A 21 0.89 -7.03 17.72
CA VAL A 21 1.03 -7.45 16.31
C VAL A 21 0.46 -8.85 16.11
N ASP A 22 0.52 -9.71 17.13
CA ASP A 22 0.02 -11.07 17.07
C ASP A 22 -1.52 -11.14 16.98
N ASP A 23 -2.20 -10.07 17.40
CA ASP A 23 -3.65 -9.93 17.35
C ASP A 23 -4.12 -9.25 16.06
N VAL A 24 -3.21 -8.63 15.29
CA VAL A 24 -3.55 -7.96 14.04
C VAL A 24 -3.87 -8.98 12.95
N PRO A 25 -5.07 -8.90 12.31
CA PRO A 25 -5.50 -9.89 11.33
C PRO A 25 -4.50 -10.11 10.18
N ALA A 26 -3.94 -9.05 9.61
CA ALA A 26 -2.97 -9.16 8.52
C ALA A 26 -1.70 -9.93 8.91
N PHE A 27 -1.18 -9.73 10.12
CA PHE A 27 0.00 -10.47 10.62
C PHE A 27 -0.32 -11.91 10.99
N ARG A 28 -1.55 -12.19 11.44
CA ARG A 28 -2.04 -13.55 11.67
C ARG A 28 -2.20 -14.33 10.36
N ALA A 29 -2.67 -13.66 9.33
CA ALA A 29 -2.90 -14.26 8.02
C ALA A 29 -1.59 -14.68 7.34
N LEU A 30 -0.50 -13.95 7.61
CA LEU A 30 0.83 -14.25 7.06
C LEU A 30 1.71 -15.10 7.98
N ARG A 31 1.13 -15.89 8.88
CA ARG A 31 1.90 -16.75 9.81
C ARG A 31 2.82 -17.72 9.10
N ASP A 32 2.40 -18.26 7.96
CA ASP A 32 3.19 -19.20 7.15
C ASP A 32 4.14 -18.49 6.16
N GLY A 33 4.14 -17.15 6.17
CA GLY A 33 4.91 -16.29 5.28
C GLY A 33 4.16 -15.92 4.01
N LEU A 34 4.79 -15.05 3.21
CA LEU A 34 4.24 -14.55 1.96
C LEU A 34 5.34 -14.46 0.89
N ASP A 35 5.06 -15.00 -0.29
CA ASP A 35 5.91 -14.80 -1.47
C ASP A 35 5.64 -13.44 -2.11
N LEU A 36 6.67 -12.63 -2.28
CA LEU A 36 6.58 -11.28 -2.85
C LEU A 36 7.28 -11.17 -4.22
N ARG A 37 7.66 -12.29 -4.85
CA ARG A 37 8.31 -12.33 -6.18
C ARG A 37 7.33 -12.03 -7.33
N ARG A 38 6.67 -10.88 -7.27
CA ARG A 38 5.70 -10.37 -8.25
C ARG A 38 6.02 -8.91 -8.57
N PRO A 39 5.77 -8.45 -9.81
CA PRO A 39 5.89 -7.04 -10.16
C PRO A 39 4.94 -6.16 -9.35
N ILE A 40 3.70 -6.61 -9.15
CA ILE A 40 2.67 -5.90 -8.39
C ILE A 40 2.03 -6.87 -7.39
N THR A 41 2.00 -6.47 -6.12
CA THR A 41 1.24 -7.15 -5.06
C THR A 41 0.30 -6.13 -4.40
N LEU A 42 -0.98 -6.45 -4.32
CA LEU A 42 -2.00 -5.58 -3.74
C LEU A 42 -2.54 -6.20 -2.45
N PHE A 43 -2.53 -5.42 -1.37
CA PHE A 43 -3.15 -5.75 -0.10
C PHE A 43 -4.49 -5.02 -0.01
N THR A 44 -5.57 -5.76 0.17
CA THR A 44 -6.93 -5.22 0.35
C THR A 44 -7.66 -5.93 1.47
N GLY A 45 -8.88 -5.50 1.79
CA GLY A 45 -9.66 -5.96 2.94
C GLY A 45 -10.15 -4.79 3.80
N GLU A 46 -11.03 -5.04 4.75
CA GLU A 46 -11.72 -4.00 5.53
C GLU A 46 -10.78 -3.06 6.31
N ASN A 47 -11.30 -1.90 6.73
CA ASN A 47 -10.57 -0.98 7.59
C ASN A 47 -10.27 -1.66 8.93
N GLY A 48 -9.06 -1.47 9.46
CA GLY A 48 -8.64 -2.05 10.74
C GLY A 48 -8.05 -3.46 10.69
N VAL A 49 -8.04 -4.16 9.54
CA VAL A 49 -7.38 -5.48 9.43
C VAL A 49 -5.85 -5.41 9.47
N GLY A 50 -5.27 -4.21 9.43
CA GLY A 50 -3.83 -3.97 9.63
C GLY A 50 -2.96 -3.91 8.37
N LYS A 51 -3.53 -3.59 7.20
CA LYS A 51 -2.81 -3.50 5.91
C LYS A 51 -1.69 -2.46 5.94
N SER A 52 -2.00 -1.24 6.36
CA SER A 52 -1.05 -0.13 6.50
C SER A 52 0.06 -0.47 7.48
N THR A 53 -0.29 -1.07 8.63
CA THR A 53 0.68 -1.53 9.64
C THR A 53 1.60 -2.63 9.09
N LEU A 54 1.07 -3.57 8.33
CA LEU A 54 1.86 -4.62 7.68
C LEU A 54 2.82 -4.00 6.65
N LEU A 55 2.32 -3.09 5.80
CA LEU A 55 3.12 -2.41 4.78
C LEU A 55 4.23 -1.56 5.42
N GLU A 56 3.93 -0.84 6.50
CA GLU A 56 4.91 -0.12 7.31
C GLU A 56 5.97 -1.06 7.87
N GLY A 57 5.57 -2.20 8.44
CA GLY A 57 6.49 -3.24 8.91
C GLY A 57 7.43 -3.74 7.81
N ILE A 58 6.92 -3.94 6.59
CA ILE A 58 7.74 -4.26 5.41
C ILE A 58 8.70 -3.11 5.08
N ALA A 59 8.21 -1.86 5.05
CA ALA A 59 9.01 -0.68 4.71
C ALA A 59 10.19 -0.49 5.67
N VAL A 60 9.94 -0.50 6.98
CA VAL A 60 11.01 -0.32 7.98
C VAL A 60 11.98 -1.50 7.99
N SER A 61 11.51 -2.71 7.69
CA SER A 61 12.37 -3.90 7.56
C SER A 61 13.25 -3.85 6.31
N CYS A 62 12.83 -3.13 5.26
CA CYS A 62 13.65 -2.82 4.09
C CYS A 62 14.66 -1.69 4.37
N GLY A 63 14.42 -0.85 5.38
CA GLY A 63 15.26 0.29 5.74
C GLY A 63 14.70 1.64 5.30
N PHE A 64 13.43 1.72 4.93
CA PHE A 64 12.75 2.99 4.70
C PHE A 64 12.47 3.71 6.02
N ASN A 65 12.33 5.03 5.97
CA ASN A 65 11.84 5.82 7.10
C ASN A 65 10.36 5.47 7.37
N ALA A 66 9.99 5.28 8.65
CA ALA A 66 8.62 4.98 9.06
C ALA A 66 7.60 6.10 8.70
N ARG A 67 8.09 7.33 8.48
CA ARG A 67 7.29 8.47 8.00
C ARG A 67 7.03 8.43 6.49
N GLY A 68 7.71 7.57 5.74
CA GLY A 68 7.74 7.58 4.28
C GLY A 68 8.88 8.42 3.72
N GLY A 69 8.96 8.50 2.38
CA GLY A 69 10.01 9.19 1.64
C GLY A 69 10.87 8.27 0.78
N ALA A 70 11.89 8.85 0.16
CA ALA A 70 12.84 8.11 -0.66
C ALA A 70 13.74 7.21 0.22
N PHE A 71 14.19 6.09 -0.35
CA PHE A 71 15.16 5.24 0.32
C PHE A 71 16.48 5.99 0.57
N GLY A 72 16.99 5.92 1.80
CA GLY A 72 18.24 6.57 2.21
C GLY A 72 18.09 7.97 2.79
N GLU A 73 16.87 8.52 2.86
CA GLU A 73 16.60 9.71 3.66
C GLU A 73 16.88 9.46 5.16
N GLU A 74 17.32 10.49 5.88
CA GLU A 74 17.73 10.37 7.28
C GLU A 74 16.60 9.80 8.14
N MET A 75 16.91 8.71 8.86
CA MET A 75 16.02 8.13 9.86
C MET A 75 15.98 9.05 11.09
N SER A 76 15.07 10.02 11.08
CA SER A 76 14.83 10.86 12.26
C SER A 76 13.81 10.18 13.18
N GLY A 77 14.26 9.69 14.34
CA GLY A 77 13.36 9.20 15.39
C GLY A 77 13.83 7.94 16.12
N ARG A 78 12.98 7.46 17.04
CA ARG A 78 13.16 6.16 17.70
C ARG A 78 12.97 5.04 16.69
N GLU A 79 13.71 3.95 16.88
CA GLU A 79 13.57 2.73 16.10
C GLU A 79 12.12 2.22 16.14
N ASN A 80 11.54 1.97 14.96
CA ASN A 80 10.18 1.46 14.84
C ASN A 80 10.18 -0.05 15.16
N PRO A 81 9.50 -0.50 16.23
CA PRO A 81 9.54 -1.88 16.66
C PRO A 81 8.86 -2.84 15.67
N LEU A 82 8.06 -2.35 14.71
CA LEU A 82 7.50 -3.16 13.62
C LEU A 82 8.58 -3.81 12.74
N ARG A 83 9.81 -3.29 12.73
CA ARG A 83 10.96 -3.95 12.06
C ARG A 83 11.25 -5.35 12.59
N TYR A 84 10.78 -5.65 13.81
CA TYR A 84 10.98 -6.92 14.48
C TYR A 84 9.79 -7.87 14.31
N ALA A 85 8.66 -7.37 13.78
CA ALA A 85 7.46 -8.17 13.55
C ALA A 85 7.65 -9.22 12.44
N ALA A 86 8.62 -9.00 11.54
CA ALA A 86 8.87 -9.88 10.42
C ALA A 86 10.34 -9.85 9.97
N THR A 87 10.77 -10.97 9.39
CA THR A 87 12.00 -11.05 8.61
C THR A 87 11.66 -11.03 7.14
N LEU A 88 12.27 -10.10 6.40
CA LEU A 88 12.16 -10.07 4.95
C LEU A 88 13.26 -10.91 4.31
N LEU A 89 12.86 -11.78 3.39
CA LEU A 89 13.77 -12.44 2.46
C LEU A 89 14.11 -11.44 1.36
N ARG A 90 15.29 -10.83 1.43
CA ARG A 90 15.77 -9.88 0.42
C ARG A 90 16.24 -10.61 -0.84
N GLY A 91 16.03 -9.96 -1.98
CA GLY A 91 16.57 -10.39 -3.26
C GLY A 91 17.96 -9.80 -3.54
N PRO A 92 18.51 -10.03 -4.75
CA PRO A 92 19.86 -9.63 -5.11
C PRO A 92 19.99 -8.16 -5.54
N LEU A 93 18.89 -7.42 -5.65
CA LEU A 93 18.90 -6.01 -6.04
C LEU A 93 19.27 -5.13 -4.84
N ALA A 94 20.05 -4.08 -5.07
CA ALA A 94 20.32 -3.07 -4.06
C ALA A 94 19.05 -2.27 -3.79
N MET A 95 18.74 -2.03 -2.51
CA MET A 95 17.53 -1.30 -2.13
C MET A 95 17.55 0.14 -2.66
N ASN A 96 16.48 0.51 -3.35
CA ASN A 96 16.14 1.86 -3.78
C ASN A 96 14.62 1.95 -3.97
N GLY A 97 14.10 3.16 -4.10
CA GLY A 97 12.68 3.41 -4.33
C GLY A 97 12.09 4.32 -3.27
N HIS A 98 10.79 4.16 -2.99
CA HIS A 98 10.03 5.11 -2.18
C HIS A 98 8.98 4.39 -1.32
N PHE A 99 8.75 4.87 -0.10
CA PHE A 99 7.61 4.50 0.73
C PHE A 99 6.65 5.69 0.83
N LEU A 100 5.49 5.59 0.17
CA LEU A 100 4.45 6.61 0.19
C LEU A 100 3.36 6.22 1.19
N ARG A 101 3.07 7.09 2.16
CA ARG A 101 1.98 6.91 3.13
C ARG A 101 0.80 7.81 2.83
N ALA A 102 -0.41 7.35 3.15
CA ALA A 102 -1.64 8.13 3.08
C ALA A 102 -1.59 9.42 3.93
N GLU A 103 -0.81 9.44 5.00
CA GLU A 103 -0.66 10.59 5.90
C GLU A 103 0.53 11.48 5.53
N ALA A 104 1.49 10.94 4.75
CA ALA A 104 2.74 11.61 4.41
C ALA A 104 2.58 12.72 3.34
N HIS A 105 1.37 12.91 2.80
CA HIS A 105 1.08 13.98 1.83
C HIS A 105 1.48 15.37 2.36
N TYR A 106 1.42 15.61 3.68
CA TYR A 106 1.81 16.90 4.27
C TYR A 106 3.32 17.06 4.49
N GLU A 107 4.03 15.99 4.87
CA GLU A 107 5.47 16.05 5.21
C GLU A 107 6.36 15.84 3.98
N VAL A 108 5.98 14.94 3.07
CA VAL A 108 6.71 14.71 1.81
C VAL A 108 6.54 15.90 0.87
N ALA A 109 5.36 16.53 0.83
CA ALA A 109 5.19 17.77 0.08
C ALA A 109 6.11 18.89 0.61
N ARG A 110 6.34 18.96 1.92
CA ARG A 110 7.29 19.89 2.53
C ARG A 110 8.74 19.64 2.10
N GLU A 111 9.18 18.40 2.08
CA GLU A 111 10.57 18.05 1.72
C GLU A 111 10.79 18.12 0.20
N TYR A 112 9.78 17.76 -0.60
CA TYR A 112 9.81 17.94 -2.05
C TYR A 112 9.89 19.43 -2.43
N ASN A 113 9.12 20.32 -1.78
CA ASN A 113 9.24 21.78 -1.96
C ASN A 113 10.63 22.32 -1.60
N ARG A 114 11.39 21.62 -0.74
CA ARG A 114 12.75 22.01 -0.35
C ARG A 114 13.78 21.61 -1.39
N THR A 115 13.48 20.60 -2.20
CA THR A 115 14.41 19.97 -3.17
C THR A 115 14.07 20.30 -4.63
N HIS A 116 12.86 20.76 -4.91
CA HIS A 116 12.36 21.12 -6.24
C HIS A 116 11.76 22.53 -6.23
N ASP A 117 11.99 23.31 -7.29
CA ASP A 117 11.48 24.69 -7.46
C ASP A 117 9.99 24.70 -7.85
N THR A 118 9.17 23.97 -7.11
CA THR A 118 7.73 23.82 -7.33
C THR A 118 7.02 23.94 -5.99
N ASP A 119 6.04 24.82 -5.89
CA ASP A 119 5.29 25.05 -4.66
C ASP A 119 4.09 24.08 -4.58
N LEU A 120 4.31 22.87 -4.04
CA LEU A 120 3.26 21.86 -3.85
C LEU A 120 2.13 22.32 -2.93
N TYR A 121 2.27 23.44 -2.19
CA TYR A 121 1.16 24.00 -1.40
C TYR A 121 0.05 24.60 -2.28
N THR A 122 0.30 24.80 -3.58
CA THR A 122 -0.69 25.27 -4.55
C THR A 122 -1.48 24.14 -5.21
N LEU A 123 -1.10 22.88 -4.98
CA LEU A 123 -1.76 21.70 -5.51
C LEU A 123 -2.79 21.15 -4.52
N SER A 124 -3.89 20.59 -5.03
CA SER A 124 -4.86 19.87 -4.20
C SER A 124 -4.21 18.62 -3.57
N HIS A 125 -4.71 18.17 -2.41
CA HIS A 125 -4.20 17.01 -1.67
C HIS A 125 -3.87 15.79 -2.56
N GLY A 126 -4.74 15.50 -3.54
CA GLY A 126 -4.55 14.41 -4.49
C GLY A 126 -3.52 14.65 -5.60
N GLU A 127 -3.24 15.89 -5.99
CA GLU A 127 -2.23 16.19 -7.01
C GLU A 127 -0.80 15.90 -6.55
N SER A 128 -0.55 15.96 -5.24
CA SER A 128 0.75 15.64 -4.65
C SER A 128 1.18 14.19 -4.89
N VAL A 129 0.24 13.23 -4.79
CA VAL A 129 0.54 11.80 -4.97
C VAL A 129 0.98 11.48 -6.38
N LEU A 130 0.16 11.90 -7.35
CA LEU A 130 0.45 11.61 -8.75
C LEU A 130 1.79 12.22 -9.16
N ARG A 131 2.08 13.43 -8.66
CA ARG A 131 3.36 14.10 -8.90
C ARG A 131 4.55 13.35 -8.29
N ILE A 132 4.44 12.90 -7.04
CA ILE A 132 5.50 12.09 -6.39
C ILE A 132 5.74 10.82 -7.20
N VAL A 133 4.68 10.12 -7.62
CA VAL A 133 4.81 8.92 -8.44
C VAL A 133 5.52 9.24 -9.75
N GLN A 134 5.11 10.30 -10.46
CA GLN A 134 5.70 10.69 -11.74
C GLN A 134 7.16 11.13 -11.63
N ASP A 135 7.55 11.79 -10.54
CA ASP A 135 8.88 12.40 -10.41
C ASP A 135 9.89 11.57 -9.62
N SER A 136 9.42 10.65 -8.77
CA SER A 136 10.28 9.89 -7.87
C SER A 136 10.32 8.40 -8.20
N PHE A 137 9.34 7.89 -8.94
CA PHE A 137 9.25 6.46 -9.21
C PHE A 137 9.94 6.14 -10.53
N HIS A 138 11.24 5.92 -10.43
CA HIS A 138 12.10 5.67 -11.58
C HIS A 138 12.90 4.38 -11.45
N GLY A 139 13.14 3.75 -12.60
CA GLY A 139 13.96 2.55 -12.72
C GLY A 139 13.37 1.33 -12.01
N ALA A 140 14.21 0.31 -11.82
CA ALA A 140 13.84 -0.94 -11.18
C ALA A 140 13.85 -0.81 -9.64
N GLY A 141 13.00 0.06 -9.09
CA GLY A 141 12.87 0.34 -7.64
C GLY A 141 11.89 -0.54 -6.88
N LEU A 142 11.95 -0.53 -5.55
CA LEU A 142 10.90 -1.03 -4.66
C LEU A 142 10.01 0.14 -4.22
N PHE A 143 8.75 0.12 -4.63
CA PHE A 143 7.80 1.16 -4.23
C PHE A 143 6.69 0.57 -3.36
N LEU A 144 6.54 1.15 -2.19
CA LEU A 144 5.54 0.77 -1.19
C LEU A 144 4.54 1.91 -1.11
N LEU A 145 3.25 1.63 -1.30
CA LEU A 145 2.20 2.66 -1.31
C LEU A 145 1.06 2.28 -0.39
N ASP A 146 0.76 3.14 0.57
CA ASP A 146 -0.34 2.99 1.51
C ASP A 146 -1.47 3.95 1.13
N GLU A 147 -2.59 3.39 0.65
CA GLU A 147 -3.78 4.09 0.17
C GLU A 147 -3.47 5.29 -0.74
N PRO A 148 -2.68 5.11 -1.83
CA PRO A 148 -2.29 6.22 -2.71
C PRO A 148 -3.49 6.83 -3.46
N GLU A 149 -4.65 6.20 -3.44
CA GLU A 149 -5.91 6.74 -3.94
C GLU A 149 -6.54 7.83 -3.06
N SER A 150 -6.08 7.98 -1.82
CA SER A 150 -6.72 8.87 -0.85
C SER A 150 -6.72 10.32 -1.35
N GLY A 151 -7.89 10.95 -1.37
CA GLY A 151 -8.06 12.31 -1.90
C GLY A 151 -8.06 12.41 -3.44
N LEU A 152 -7.93 11.30 -4.19
CA LEU A 152 -8.05 11.29 -5.65
C LEU A 152 -9.51 11.09 -6.08
N SER A 153 -9.94 11.87 -7.08
CA SER A 153 -11.15 11.56 -7.84
C SER A 153 -10.99 10.24 -8.60
N LEU A 154 -12.09 9.59 -8.96
CA LEU A 154 -12.07 8.31 -9.70
C LEU A 154 -11.23 8.38 -10.99
N ILE A 155 -11.32 9.51 -11.72
CA ILE A 155 -10.54 9.76 -12.93
C ILE A 155 -9.04 9.79 -12.62
N ARG A 156 -8.63 10.46 -11.52
CA ARG A 156 -7.24 10.52 -11.11
C ARG A 156 -6.72 9.17 -10.59
N GLN A 157 -7.58 8.35 -9.97
CA GLN A 157 -7.22 6.96 -9.63
C GLN A 157 -6.94 6.13 -10.89
N MET A 158 -7.69 6.33 -11.99
CA MET A 158 -7.40 5.68 -13.27
C MET A 158 -6.08 6.17 -13.88
N THR A 159 -5.75 7.45 -13.75
CA THR A 159 -4.43 7.97 -14.15
C THR A 159 -3.32 7.32 -13.32
N LEU A 160 -3.47 7.26 -11.99
CA LEU A 160 -2.51 6.61 -11.11
C LEU A 160 -2.33 5.12 -11.46
N LEU A 161 -3.41 4.40 -11.76
CA LEU A 161 -3.34 3.02 -12.23
C LEU A 161 -2.44 2.87 -13.46
N ALA A 162 -2.61 3.76 -14.46
CA ALA A 162 -1.82 3.73 -15.68
C ALA A 162 -0.33 3.99 -15.41
N GLU A 163 -0.01 4.94 -14.52
CA GLU A 163 1.37 5.24 -14.11
C GLU A 163 2.01 4.04 -13.39
N LEU A 164 1.30 3.47 -12.40
CA LEU A 164 1.79 2.32 -11.64
C LEU A 164 2.02 1.10 -12.54
N HIS A 165 1.14 0.87 -13.52
CA HIS A 165 1.34 -0.19 -14.50
C HIS A 165 2.62 0.03 -15.33
N GLN A 166 2.87 1.24 -15.82
CA GLN A 166 4.09 1.56 -16.56
C GLN A 166 5.36 1.39 -15.70
N ILE A 167 5.31 1.84 -14.45
CA ILE A 167 6.42 1.68 -13.49
C ILE A 167 6.73 0.19 -13.26
N ALA A 168 5.69 -0.64 -13.11
CA ALA A 168 5.85 -2.09 -12.99
C ALA A 168 6.42 -2.72 -14.27
N GLU A 169 5.99 -2.30 -15.46
CA GLU A 169 6.57 -2.78 -16.72
C GLU A 169 8.04 -2.37 -16.89
N ALA A 170 8.42 -1.19 -16.38
CA ALA A 170 9.80 -0.69 -16.38
C ALA A 170 10.75 -1.44 -15.42
N GLY A 171 10.27 -2.47 -14.72
CA GLY A 171 11.09 -3.35 -13.88
C GLY A 171 10.94 -3.14 -12.38
N ALA A 172 10.11 -2.19 -11.94
CA ALA A 172 9.87 -1.94 -10.53
C ALA A 172 9.15 -3.09 -9.81
N GLN A 173 9.26 -3.13 -8.48
CA GLN A 173 8.47 -3.98 -7.61
C GLN A 173 7.53 -3.10 -6.79
N LEU A 174 6.22 -3.33 -6.92
CA LEU A 174 5.16 -2.57 -6.25
C LEU A 174 4.50 -3.44 -5.17
N ILE A 175 4.37 -2.90 -3.96
CA ILE A 175 3.52 -3.46 -2.90
C ILE A 175 2.60 -2.36 -2.42
N ILE A 176 1.30 -2.51 -2.63
CA ILE A 176 0.32 -1.45 -2.45
C ILE A 176 -0.78 -1.92 -1.49
N ALA A 177 -1.04 -1.18 -0.43
CA ALA A 177 -2.26 -1.32 0.35
C ALA A 177 -3.32 -0.38 -0.23
N THR A 178 -4.48 -0.92 -0.60
CA THR A 178 -5.54 -0.14 -1.26
C THR A 178 -6.93 -0.69 -0.96
N HIS A 179 -7.88 0.23 -0.92
CA HIS A 179 -9.32 -0.02 -0.87
C HIS A 179 -10.01 0.30 -2.19
N SER A 180 -9.32 0.95 -3.13
CA SER A 180 -9.86 1.35 -4.41
C SER A 180 -10.13 0.14 -5.32
N PRO A 181 -11.39 -0.10 -5.73
CA PRO A 181 -11.68 -1.08 -6.77
C PRO A 181 -11.00 -0.76 -8.10
N VAL A 182 -10.68 0.52 -8.36
CA VAL A 182 -9.91 0.93 -9.55
C VAL A 182 -8.49 0.38 -9.46
N LEU A 183 -7.76 0.65 -8.37
CA LEU A 183 -6.38 0.15 -8.23
C LEU A 183 -6.31 -1.37 -8.12
N LEU A 184 -7.34 -2.04 -7.60
CA LEU A 184 -7.42 -3.49 -7.60
C LEU A 184 -7.50 -4.11 -9.01
N ALA A 185 -7.93 -3.34 -10.01
CA ALA A 185 -7.97 -3.76 -11.41
C ALA A 185 -6.60 -3.64 -12.12
N LEU A 186 -5.50 -3.34 -11.42
CA LEU A 186 -4.19 -3.15 -12.03
C LEU A 186 -3.73 -4.45 -12.73
N PRO A 187 -3.44 -4.41 -14.05
CA PRO A 187 -3.16 -5.63 -14.82
C PRO A 187 -1.95 -6.41 -14.29
N GLY A 188 -2.12 -7.73 -14.13
CA GLY A 188 -1.06 -8.63 -13.68
C GLY A 188 -0.77 -8.57 -12.17
N ALA A 189 -1.57 -7.82 -11.41
CA ALA A 189 -1.45 -7.75 -9.96
C ALA A 189 -1.80 -9.09 -9.29
N ARG A 190 -1.06 -9.42 -8.23
CA ARG A 190 -1.48 -10.43 -7.26
C ARG A 190 -2.28 -9.73 -6.16
N ILE A 191 -3.58 -10.04 -6.07
CA ILE A 191 -4.46 -9.53 -5.03
C ILE A 191 -4.42 -10.45 -3.82
N LEU A 192 -4.31 -9.85 -2.64
CA LEU A 192 -4.33 -10.49 -1.34
C LEU A 192 -5.35 -9.75 -0.47
N GLU A 193 -6.48 -10.39 -0.21
CA GLU A 193 -7.55 -9.81 0.60
C GLU A 193 -7.50 -10.36 2.02
N PHE A 194 -7.20 -9.48 2.97
CA PHE A 194 -7.14 -9.78 4.39
C PHE A 194 -8.53 -9.70 5.01
N THR A 195 -8.84 -10.67 5.85
CA THR A 195 -10.13 -10.81 6.53
C THR A 195 -10.00 -10.50 8.01
N ALA A 196 -11.08 -10.03 8.65
CA ALA A 196 -11.07 -9.60 10.04
C ALA A 196 -10.77 -10.74 11.04
N ASP A 197 -11.06 -11.99 10.69
CA ASP A 197 -10.72 -13.19 11.46
C ASP A 197 -9.26 -13.65 11.28
N GLY A 198 -8.47 -12.91 10.49
CA GLY A 198 -7.05 -13.17 10.27
C GLY A 198 -6.78 -14.26 9.23
N GLY A 199 -7.71 -14.47 8.30
CA GLY A 199 -7.49 -15.22 7.07
C GLY A 199 -7.02 -14.33 5.91
N ILE A 200 -6.67 -14.96 4.80
CA ILE A 200 -6.28 -14.31 3.55
C ILE A 200 -6.91 -15.04 2.38
N LEU A 201 -7.53 -14.28 1.47
CA LEU A 201 -7.99 -14.79 0.18
C LEU A 201 -6.91 -14.49 -0.86
N GLU A 202 -6.57 -15.51 -1.63
CA GLU A 202 -5.51 -15.48 -2.65
C GLU A 202 -6.03 -16.04 -3.99
N ASN A 203 -5.37 -15.65 -5.09
CA ASN A 203 -5.74 -16.06 -6.46
C ASN A 203 -7.16 -15.65 -6.87
N ILE A 204 -7.65 -14.55 -6.29
CA ILE A 204 -8.95 -13.94 -6.60
C ILE A 204 -8.80 -12.87 -7.68
N GLY A 205 -9.82 -12.73 -8.53
CA GLY A 205 -9.96 -11.60 -9.45
C GLY A 205 -10.49 -10.35 -8.75
N VAL A 206 -10.44 -9.20 -9.44
CA VAL A 206 -10.94 -7.94 -8.88
C VAL A 206 -12.44 -8.02 -8.55
N GLU A 207 -13.22 -8.71 -9.38
CA GLU A 207 -14.67 -8.88 -9.23
C GLU A 207 -15.07 -9.71 -8.00
N GLU A 208 -14.11 -10.48 -7.48
CA GLU A 208 -14.31 -11.30 -6.29
C GLU A 208 -14.03 -10.54 -4.99
N THR A 209 -13.33 -9.41 -5.07
CA THR A 209 -12.95 -8.63 -3.89
C THR A 209 -14.17 -7.98 -3.23
N THR A 210 -14.14 -7.85 -1.90
CA THR A 210 -15.21 -7.18 -1.16
C THR A 210 -15.40 -5.74 -1.64
N ALA A 211 -14.30 -5.01 -1.88
CA ALA A 211 -14.35 -3.62 -2.34
C ALA A 211 -15.06 -3.49 -3.70
N TYR A 212 -14.76 -4.35 -4.66
CA TYR A 212 -15.44 -4.33 -5.97
C TYR A 212 -16.91 -4.69 -5.85
N ARG A 213 -17.24 -5.76 -5.11
CA ARG A 213 -18.63 -6.21 -4.93
C ARG A 213 -19.48 -5.12 -4.27
N ALA A 214 -18.96 -4.49 -3.23
CA ALA A 214 -19.64 -3.37 -2.56
C ALA A 214 -19.92 -2.21 -3.52
N LEU A 215 -18.94 -1.81 -4.35
CA LEU A 215 -19.14 -0.75 -5.35
C LEU A 215 -20.14 -1.17 -6.43
N ARG A 216 -20.06 -2.40 -6.94
CA ARG A 216 -20.99 -2.94 -7.94
C ARG A 216 -22.42 -2.92 -7.41
N ASP A 217 -22.62 -3.40 -6.19
CA ASP A 217 -23.94 -3.50 -5.57
C ASP A 217 -24.51 -2.09 -5.31
N PHE A 218 -23.67 -1.15 -4.84
CA PHE A 218 -24.06 0.27 -4.72
C PHE A 218 -24.49 0.88 -6.07
N LEU A 219 -23.73 0.64 -7.15
CA LEU A 219 -24.05 1.17 -8.47
C LEU A 219 -25.33 0.55 -9.07
N ALA A 220 -25.73 -0.64 -8.64
CA ALA A 220 -26.95 -1.30 -9.10
C ALA A 220 -28.22 -0.63 -8.55
N ASP A 221 -28.18 -0.12 -7.31
CA ASP A 221 -29.28 0.63 -6.68
C ASP A 221 -28.79 1.67 -5.67
N PRO A 222 -28.26 2.82 -6.13
CA PRO A 222 -27.66 3.82 -5.24
C PRO A 222 -28.66 4.44 -4.26
N HIS A 223 -29.89 4.68 -4.71
CA HIS A 223 -30.92 5.32 -3.90
C HIS A 223 -31.51 4.35 -2.88
N GLY A 224 -31.86 3.12 -3.28
CA GLY A 224 -32.39 2.14 -2.34
C GLY A 224 -31.40 1.74 -1.26
N ILE A 225 -30.10 1.61 -1.61
CA ILE A 225 -29.05 1.35 -0.62
C ILE A 225 -28.85 2.55 0.31
N ALA A 226 -28.87 3.79 -0.21
CA ALA A 226 -28.75 4.98 0.62
C ALA A 226 -29.91 5.11 1.61
N ASP A 227 -31.15 4.93 1.15
CA ASP A 227 -32.34 4.99 1.99
C ASP A 227 -32.29 3.91 3.09
N TYR A 228 -31.96 2.67 2.72
CA TYR A 228 -31.80 1.57 3.69
C TYR A 228 -30.73 1.86 4.74
N MET A 229 -29.58 2.41 4.34
CA MET A 229 -28.50 2.76 5.28
C MET A 229 -28.93 3.87 6.25
N VAL A 230 -29.68 4.87 5.79
CA VAL A 230 -30.24 5.92 6.66
C VAL A 230 -31.23 5.33 7.67
N ASP A 231 -32.11 4.45 7.23
CA ASP A 231 -33.11 3.82 8.10
C ASP A 231 -32.47 2.93 9.18
N VAL A 232 -31.42 2.16 8.84
CA VAL A 232 -30.73 1.27 9.79
C VAL A 232 -29.85 2.02 10.79
N THR A 233 -29.41 3.23 10.44
CA THR A 233 -28.60 4.11 11.31
C THR A 233 -29.41 5.17 12.05
N GLY A 234 -30.73 5.22 11.78
CA GLY A 234 -31.68 6.02 12.54
C GLY A 234 -31.79 5.56 14.00
N PRO A 235 -32.11 6.48 14.92
CA PRO A 235 -32.28 6.16 16.34
C PRO A 235 -33.46 5.23 16.64
#